data_AF-A0A9E2A1H2-F1
#
_entry.id   AF-A0A9E2A1H2-F1
#
_cell.length_a   1.000
_cell.length_b   1.000
_cell.length_c   1.000
_cell.angle_alpha   90.00
_cell.angle_beta   90.00
_cell.angle_gamma   90.00
#
_symmetry.space_group_name_H-M   'P 1'
#
loop_
_entity.id
_entity.type
_entity.pdbx_description
1 polymer ?
#
loop_
_entity_poly.entity_id
_entity_poly.type
_entity_poly.pdbx_seq_one_letter_code
_entity_poly.pdbx_strand_id
1 'polypeptide(L)'
;MKRWIVTLICCAAFLPAAGFAQTDITPSAAEMAEKEKIYSPYVERTAHSSDFAEGVYWGDTHLHTKFSSDSGMIGNRLGPDEAYRFAKGEEVLSSTGQRVRLVRPLDFLVVSDHAENLGLAPYIAEGNPDLLATEYGKRWYDMVRAGNGYEAFREWGSSMFTGDKINSPAMKRSVWDRQIAAAEAHNDPGRFTALIGYEWTSLNTADTPSNLHRVVIFRDDGRRAAEIVPFSAHDSMDPEDLWKFMADYEQTTGGRVLAIPHNGNLSNGLMFSVERLNGRKIDRDYAERRMKWEPIYEVTQIKGDGEAHPFLSPEDEFADYGTWDKADIAGTKQKEDWMLPYEYARSALQVGLQQQQRIGVNPFKFGMVGSTDAHTGLAATRDENFYGKMPTAEPSPDRYEHYVIKAFSGDDAFSTYEYETLASGLAAVWARENTREGIFNG
;
A
#
# COMPACT_ATOMS: atom_id res chain seq x y z
N MET A 1 -57.36 106.88 -9.63
CA MET A 1 -57.24 106.35 -11.01
C MET A 1 -56.03 105.44 -11.09
N LYS A 2 -56.17 104.35 -11.85
CA LYS A 2 -55.27 103.18 -12.03
C LYS A 2 -53.83 103.54 -12.43
N ARG A 3 -52.85 102.70 -12.04
CA ARG A 3 -52.05 101.84 -12.96
C ARG A 3 -51.09 100.90 -12.22
N TRP A 4 -50.86 99.74 -12.84
CA TRP A 4 -50.29 98.50 -12.32
C TRP A 4 -48.81 98.30 -12.72
N ILE A 5 -48.03 97.72 -11.80
CA ILE A 5 -47.05 96.60 -11.88
C ILE A 5 -46.29 96.35 -13.21
N VAL A 6 -44.94 96.26 -13.16
CA VAL A 6 -44.10 95.03 -13.33
C VAL A 6 -42.66 95.35 -12.88
N THR A 7 -42.17 94.66 -11.85
CA THR A 7 -40.74 94.57 -11.50
C THR A 7 -40.27 93.17 -11.85
N LEU A 8 -39.28 93.04 -12.75
CA LEU A 8 -38.66 91.75 -13.06
C LEU A 8 -37.73 91.32 -11.90
N ILE A 9 -37.99 90.14 -11.35
CA ILE A 9 -37.08 89.39 -10.48
C ILE A 9 -36.28 88.45 -11.38
N CYS A 10 -34.97 88.68 -11.52
CA CYS A 10 -34.05 87.72 -12.12
C CYS A 10 -33.56 86.75 -11.04
N CYS A 11 -34.11 85.53 -11.04
CA CYS A 11 -33.47 84.37 -10.42
C CYS A 11 -32.45 83.78 -11.40
N ALA A 12 -31.16 83.82 -11.06
CA ALA A 12 -30.14 82.97 -11.66
C ALA A 12 -29.51 82.12 -10.55
N ALA A 13 -29.66 80.80 -10.70
CA ALA A 13 -29.30 79.79 -9.73
C ALA A 13 -27.79 79.69 -9.53
N PHE A 14 -27.35 79.63 -8.27
CA PHE A 14 -26.02 79.16 -7.89
C PHE A 14 -25.98 77.64 -8.03
N LEU A 15 -25.16 77.14 -8.96
CA LEU A 15 -24.73 75.75 -8.98
C LEU A 15 -23.66 75.56 -7.88
N PRO A 16 -23.82 74.62 -6.93
CA PRO A 16 -22.76 74.32 -5.98
C PRO A 16 -21.66 73.52 -6.70
N ALA A 17 -20.41 73.98 -6.56
CA ALA A 17 -19.25 73.17 -6.92
C ALA A 17 -19.20 71.98 -5.95
N ALA A 18 -19.44 70.77 -6.47
CA ALA A 18 -19.22 69.54 -5.73
C ALA A 18 -17.71 69.38 -5.52
N GLY A 19 -17.23 69.73 -4.33
CA GLY A 19 -15.90 69.34 -3.89
C GLY A 19 -15.85 67.82 -3.80
N PHE A 20 -15.01 67.19 -4.61
CA PHE A 20 -14.62 65.79 -4.40
C PHE A 20 -13.87 65.72 -3.07
N ALA A 21 -14.57 65.39 -2.00
CA ALA A 21 -13.91 64.90 -0.80
C ALA A 21 -13.26 63.57 -1.18
N GLN A 22 -11.94 63.59 -1.44
CA GLN A 22 -11.15 62.38 -1.30
C GLN A 22 -11.29 61.98 0.17
N THR A 23 -12.12 60.96 0.43
CA THR A 23 -12.07 60.24 1.70
C THR A 23 -10.64 59.76 1.86
N ASP A 24 -9.97 60.27 2.89
CA ASP A 24 -8.60 59.92 3.20
C ASP A 24 -8.55 58.40 3.40
N ILE A 25 -7.89 57.71 2.49
CA ILE A 25 -7.83 56.23 2.45
C ILE A 25 -6.73 55.71 3.37
N THR A 26 -6.03 56.61 4.07
CA THR A 26 -4.95 56.26 4.98
C THR A 26 -5.51 55.73 6.29
N PRO A 27 -5.14 54.51 6.70
CA PRO A 27 -5.54 53.98 8.00
C PRO A 27 -5.00 54.87 9.11
N SER A 28 -5.81 55.04 10.15
CA SER A 28 -5.46 55.79 11.35
C SER A 28 -4.33 55.11 12.12
N ALA A 29 -3.56 55.91 12.89
CA ALA A 29 -2.50 55.37 13.73
C ALA A 29 -3.01 54.34 14.76
N ALA A 30 -4.29 54.37 15.12
CA ALA A 30 -4.92 53.40 16.00
C ALA A 30 -5.22 52.05 15.28
N GLU A 31 -5.63 52.10 14.02
CA GLU A 31 -5.82 50.89 13.17
C GLU A 31 -4.49 50.20 12.87
N MET A 32 -3.39 50.96 12.80
CA MET A 32 -2.04 50.40 12.63
C MET A 32 -1.38 49.93 13.95
N ALA A 33 -1.99 50.19 15.11
CA ALA A 33 -1.41 49.87 16.42
C ALA A 33 -1.84 48.50 16.98
N GLU A 34 -2.83 47.84 16.38
CA GLU A 34 -3.09 46.42 16.67
C GLU A 34 -1.92 45.59 16.15
N LYS A 35 -1.26 44.82 17.02
CA LYS A 35 -0.29 43.83 16.56
C LYS A 35 -1.01 42.82 15.67
N GLU A 36 -0.68 42.85 14.39
CA GLU A 36 -1.22 41.94 13.39
C GLU A 36 -1.09 40.49 13.88
N LYS A 37 -2.24 39.79 13.96
CA LYS A 37 -2.24 38.37 13.59
C LYS A 37 -1.69 38.32 12.17
N ILE A 38 -0.68 37.50 11.91
CA ILE A 38 -0.12 37.36 10.57
C ILE A 38 -1.28 37.00 9.63
N TYR A 39 -1.73 37.97 8.83
CA TYR A 39 -2.89 37.79 7.95
C TYR A 39 -2.54 36.91 6.75
N SER A 40 -1.27 36.96 6.32
CA SER A 40 -0.78 36.17 5.19
C SER A 40 -0.58 34.71 5.62
N PRO A 41 -1.39 33.77 5.12
CA PRO A 41 -1.24 32.36 5.45
C PRO A 41 0.08 31.77 4.94
N TYR A 42 0.83 32.49 4.10
CA TYR A 42 2.15 32.09 3.61
C TYR A 42 3.28 32.54 4.55
N VAL A 43 3.14 33.72 5.17
CA VAL A 43 4.08 34.18 6.20
C VAL A 43 3.88 33.41 7.50
N GLU A 44 2.63 33.14 7.87
CA GLU A 44 2.29 32.31 9.04
C GLU A 44 2.81 30.87 8.85
N ARG A 45 2.74 30.35 7.62
CA ARG A 45 3.36 29.07 7.18
C ARG A 45 4.86 29.03 7.48
N THR A 46 5.64 29.99 6.96
CA THR A 46 7.10 30.03 7.17
C THR A 46 7.52 30.42 8.59
N ALA A 47 6.70 31.19 9.32
CA ALA A 47 7.04 31.70 10.65
C ALA A 47 6.78 30.69 11.77
N HIS A 48 5.86 29.74 11.59
CA HIS A 48 5.49 28.76 12.62
C HIS A 48 5.79 27.30 12.26
N SER A 49 5.96 26.96 10.98
CA SER A 49 6.24 25.59 10.55
C SER A 49 7.02 25.57 9.24
N SER A 50 8.37 25.53 9.33
CA SER A 50 9.22 25.05 8.23
C SER A 50 8.87 23.61 7.81
N ASP A 51 8.03 22.97 8.64
CA ASP A 51 7.40 21.66 8.65
C ASP A 51 6.74 21.10 7.37
N PHE A 52 6.21 22.00 6.55
CA PHE A 52 4.99 21.74 5.77
C PHE A 52 5.25 20.93 4.50
N ALA A 53 4.54 19.82 4.31
CA ALA A 53 4.58 19.02 3.10
C ALA A 53 3.79 19.72 1.98
N GLU A 54 4.47 20.14 0.91
CA GLU A 54 3.86 20.86 -0.22
C GLU A 54 3.74 20.01 -1.49
N GLY A 55 4.45 18.87 -1.55
CA GLY A 55 4.39 17.93 -2.67
C GLY A 55 3.40 16.79 -2.40
N VAL A 56 2.55 16.48 -3.38
CA VAL A 56 1.78 15.24 -3.41
C VAL A 56 2.44 14.31 -4.41
N TYR A 57 2.92 13.17 -3.92
CA TYR A 57 3.59 12.15 -4.71
C TYR A 57 2.72 10.91 -4.82
N TRP A 58 2.60 10.36 -6.02
CA TRP A 58 1.77 9.20 -6.33
C TRP A 58 2.63 7.99 -6.61
N GLY A 59 2.30 6.85 -6.02
CA GLY A 59 3.11 5.66 -6.16
C GLY A 59 2.36 4.40 -5.83
N ASP A 60 3.11 3.31 -5.72
CA ASP A 60 2.60 2.01 -5.33
C ASP A 60 3.52 1.44 -4.24
N THR A 61 2.94 1.05 -3.11
CA THR A 61 3.71 0.47 -2.00
C THR A 61 3.75 -1.04 -2.05
N HIS A 62 3.06 -1.67 -3.00
CA HIS A 62 2.83 -3.10 -2.97
C HIS A 62 2.82 -3.66 -4.39
N LEU A 63 3.95 -4.20 -4.83
CA LEU A 63 4.13 -4.75 -6.17
C LEU A 63 5.07 -5.95 -6.14
N HIS A 64 4.67 -7.02 -6.82
CA HIS A 64 5.44 -8.25 -6.92
C HIS A 64 6.03 -8.44 -8.32
N THR A 65 7.26 -8.91 -8.36
CA THR A 65 8.02 -9.25 -9.55
C THR A 65 8.23 -10.76 -9.62
N LYS A 66 8.94 -11.24 -10.64
CA LYS A 66 9.34 -12.65 -10.71
C LYS A 66 10.19 -13.12 -9.52
N PHE A 67 10.72 -12.20 -8.70
CA PHE A 67 11.45 -12.58 -7.49
C PHE A 67 10.51 -13.12 -6.42
N SER A 68 9.26 -12.65 -6.35
CA SER A 68 8.26 -13.28 -5.49
C SER A 68 7.98 -14.71 -5.94
N SER A 69 7.95 -15.62 -4.97
CA SER A 69 7.61 -17.03 -5.18
C SER A 69 6.23 -17.21 -5.82
N ASP A 70 5.22 -16.45 -5.36
CA ASP A 70 3.85 -16.56 -5.85
C ASP A 70 3.54 -15.75 -7.12
N SER A 71 4.54 -15.06 -7.66
CA SER A 71 4.46 -14.36 -8.94
C SER A 71 5.31 -15.06 -10.00
N GLY A 72 6.59 -15.30 -9.71
CA GLY A 72 7.52 -15.91 -10.65
C GLY A 72 7.18 -17.37 -10.96
N MET A 73 6.74 -18.16 -9.96
CA MET A 73 6.42 -19.58 -10.15
C MET A 73 5.18 -19.81 -11.04
N ILE A 74 4.31 -18.81 -11.15
CA ILE A 74 3.10 -18.86 -11.98
C ILE A 74 3.26 -18.10 -13.30
N GLY A 75 4.49 -17.75 -13.67
CA GLY A 75 4.82 -17.28 -15.02
C GLY A 75 5.15 -15.81 -15.16
N ASN A 76 5.32 -15.04 -14.07
CA ASN A 76 5.80 -13.66 -14.20
C ASN A 76 7.24 -13.65 -14.70
N ARG A 77 7.51 -12.85 -15.72
CA ARG A 77 8.83 -12.73 -16.36
C ARG A 77 9.53 -11.41 -16.05
N LEU A 78 8.83 -10.43 -15.49
CA LEU A 78 9.34 -9.11 -15.17
C LEU A 78 10.08 -9.15 -13.84
N GLY A 79 11.31 -8.65 -13.79
CA GLY A 79 12.05 -8.44 -12.55
C GLY A 79 11.90 -7.03 -12.01
N PRO A 80 12.63 -6.71 -10.92
CA PRO A 80 12.63 -5.37 -10.32
C PRO A 80 13.00 -4.25 -11.30
N ASP A 81 13.98 -4.47 -12.19
CA ASP A 81 14.38 -3.46 -13.18
C ASP A 81 13.24 -3.11 -14.13
N GLU A 82 12.52 -4.10 -14.66
CA GLU A 82 11.35 -3.86 -15.51
C GLU A 82 10.23 -3.13 -14.75
N ALA A 83 9.96 -3.51 -13.50
CA ALA A 83 8.96 -2.88 -12.66
C ALA A 83 9.25 -1.39 -12.43
N TYR A 84 10.50 -1.04 -12.07
CA TYR A 84 10.90 0.36 -11.90
C TYR A 84 10.88 1.15 -13.21
N ARG A 85 11.28 0.55 -14.34
CA ARG A 85 11.18 1.20 -15.66
C ARG A 85 9.73 1.50 -16.01
N PHE A 86 8.84 0.55 -15.79
CA PHE A 86 7.40 0.73 -16.01
C PHE A 86 6.81 1.84 -15.13
N ALA A 87 7.14 1.86 -13.84
CA ALA A 87 6.70 2.91 -12.91
C ALA A 87 7.20 4.31 -13.34
N LYS A 88 8.42 4.42 -13.87
CA LYS A 88 8.95 5.66 -14.47
C LYS A 88 8.31 6.04 -15.82
N GLY A 89 7.32 5.27 -16.30
CA GLY A 89 6.61 5.49 -17.55
C GLY A 89 7.37 5.07 -18.81
N GLU A 90 8.41 4.24 -18.66
CA GLU A 90 9.03 3.59 -19.82
C GLU A 90 8.12 2.48 -20.37
N GLU A 91 8.29 2.18 -21.65
CA GLU A 91 7.64 1.01 -22.26
C GLU A 91 8.40 -0.27 -21.89
N VAL A 92 7.66 -1.29 -21.45
CA VAL A 92 8.18 -2.64 -21.16
C VAL A 92 7.36 -3.71 -21.87
N LEU A 93 7.85 -4.95 -21.87
CA LEU A 93 7.10 -6.11 -22.33
C LEU A 93 6.50 -6.84 -21.13
N SER A 94 5.20 -7.09 -21.16
CA SER A 94 4.49 -7.90 -20.17
C SER A 94 4.91 -9.37 -20.24
N SER A 95 4.46 -10.20 -19.29
CA SER A 95 4.84 -11.62 -19.27
C SER A 95 4.31 -12.39 -20.47
N THR A 96 3.18 -11.96 -21.05
CA THR A 96 2.62 -12.47 -22.32
C THR A 96 3.22 -11.83 -23.58
N GLY A 97 4.15 -10.87 -23.43
CA GLY A 97 4.86 -10.22 -24.54
C GLY A 97 4.15 -8.98 -25.11
N GLN A 98 3.16 -8.44 -24.40
CA GLN A 98 2.47 -7.22 -24.82
C GLN A 98 3.30 -5.99 -24.45
N ARG A 99 3.33 -4.98 -25.33
CA ARG A 99 3.95 -3.69 -25.01
C ARG A 99 3.02 -2.90 -24.09
N VAL A 100 3.55 -2.47 -22.95
CA VAL A 100 2.78 -1.77 -21.91
C VAL A 100 3.53 -0.55 -21.40
N ARG A 101 2.77 0.51 -21.08
CA ARG A 101 3.28 1.77 -20.50
C ARG A 101 2.17 2.45 -19.70
N LEU A 102 2.53 3.14 -18.61
CA LEU A 102 1.59 3.99 -17.88
C LEU A 102 1.24 5.27 -18.68
N VAL A 103 0.02 5.76 -18.50
CA VAL A 103 -0.39 7.07 -19.05
C VAL A 103 0.38 8.22 -18.39
N ARG A 104 0.76 8.03 -17.12
CA ARG A 104 1.56 8.97 -16.33
C ARG A 104 2.55 8.16 -15.47
N PRO A 105 3.84 8.54 -15.43
CA PRO A 105 4.79 7.98 -14.48
C PRO A 105 4.34 8.14 -13.02
N LEU A 106 4.71 7.17 -12.18
CA LEU A 106 4.64 7.28 -10.73
C LEU A 106 5.84 8.08 -10.21
N ASP A 107 5.67 8.66 -9.03
CA ASP A 107 6.70 9.38 -8.29
C ASP A 107 7.54 8.43 -7.41
N PHE A 108 6.97 7.29 -6.98
CA PHE A 108 7.68 6.28 -6.22
C PHE A 108 7.13 4.86 -6.44
N LEU A 109 7.94 3.85 -6.11
CA LEU A 109 7.55 2.45 -6.09
C LEU A 109 8.28 1.70 -4.97
N VAL A 110 7.57 0.78 -4.31
CA VAL A 110 8.15 -0.30 -3.51
C VAL A 110 7.98 -1.59 -4.31
N VAL A 111 9.09 -2.28 -4.60
CA VAL A 111 9.04 -3.69 -5.04
C VAL A 111 9.06 -4.54 -3.77
N SER A 112 7.93 -5.17 -3.46
CA SER A 112 7.64 -5.79 -2.16
C SER A 112 7.52 -7.31 -2.28
N ASP A 113 8.40 -7.96 -3.04
CA ASP A 113 8.39 -9.41 -3.23
C ASP A 113 8.34 -10.18 -1.90
N HIS A 114 7.62 -11.30 -1.88
CA HIS A 114 7.47 -12.17 -0.72
C HIS A 114 8.82 -12.67 -0.19
N ALA A 115 9.04 -12.55 1.12
CA ALA A 115 10.26 -13.01 1.78
C ALA A 115 10.41 -14.54 1.79
N GLU A 116 9.30 -15.26 1.72
CA GLU A 116 9.24 -16.72 1.75
C GLU A 116 9.74 -17.31 0.44
N ASN A 117 10.94 -17.89 0.51
CA ASN A 117 11.71 -18.35 -0.64
C ASN A 117 11.92 -17.29 -1.73
N LEU A 118 12.12 -16.02 -1.33
CA LEU A 118 12.48 -14.91 -2.23
C LEU A 118 13.50 -15.36 -3.30
N GLY A 119 13.20 -15.09 -4.57
CA GLY A 119 14.02 -15.45 -5.72
C GLY A 119 13.88 -16.89 -6.22
N LEU A 120 12.93 -17.68 -5.71
CA LEU A 120 12.79 -19.10 -6.08
C LEU A 120 12.72 -19.31 -7.60
N ALA A 121 11.84 -18.57 -8.29
CA ALA A 121 11.69 -18.70 -9.74
C ALA A 121 12.97 -18.33 -10.53
N PRO A 122 13.66 -17.20 -10.25
CA PRO A 122 14.98 -16.91 -10.82
C PRO A 122 15.99 -18.05 -10.60
N TYR A 123 16.09 -18.58 -9.38
CA TYR A 123 17.05 -19.64 -9.08
C TYR A 123 16.72 -20.96 -9.80
N ILE A 124 15.43 -21.27 -9.98
CA ILE A 124 15.00 -22.39 -10.84
C ILE A 124 15.40 -22.14 -12.29
N ALA A 125 15.15 -20.94 -12.81
CA ALA A 125 15.50 -20.57 -14.18
C ALA A 125 17.01 -20.63 -14.44
N GLU A 126 17.82 -20.23 -13.44
CA GLU A 126 19.28 -20.28 -13.45
C GLU A 126 19.83 -21.71 -13.27
N GLY A 127 19.04 -22.64 -12.72
CA GLY A 127 19.55 -23.95 -12.31
C GLY A 127 20.59 -23.81 -11.20
N ASN A 128 20.31 -22.94 -10.23
CA ASN A 128 21.26 -22.58 -9.18
C ASN A 128 21.76 -23.82 -8.40
N PRO A 129 23.07 -24.02 -8.24
CA PRO A 129 23.62 -25.21 -7.57
C PRO A 129 23.14 -25.39 -6.12
N ASP A 130 22.98 -24.31 -5.35
CA ASP A 130 22.52 -24.39 -3.96
C ASP A 130 21.05 -24.82 -3.90
N LEU A 131 20.22 -24.35 -4.85
CA LEU A 131 18.84 -24.82 -4.99
C LEU A 131 18.80 -26.32 -5.33
N LEU A 132 19.58 -26.73 -6.34
CA LEU A 132 19.62 -28.12 -6.83
C LEU A 132 20.21 -29.11 -5.81
N ALA A 133 20.96 -28.61 -4.82
CA ALA A 133 21.46 -29.43 -3.71
C ALA A 133 20.35 -29.83 -2.72
N THR A 134 19.21 -29.15 -2.72
CA THR A 134 18.06 -29.48 -1.86
C THR A 134 17.10 -30.44 -2.56
N GLU A 135 16.44 -31.31 -1.79
CA GLU A 135 15.45 -32.25 -2.32
C GLU A 135 14.30 -31.52 -3.03
N TYR A 136 13.68 -30.56 -2.35
CA TYR A 136 12.56 -29.79 -2.89
C TYR A 136 12.98 -28.84 -4.00
N GLY A 137 14.14 -28.17 -3.89
CA GLY A 137 14.62 -27.29 -4.95
C GLY A 137 14.92 -28.04 -6.24
N LYS A 138 15.54 -29.23 -6.17
CA LYS A 138 15.71 -30.10 -7.34
C LYS A 138 14.37 -30.56 -7.90
N ARG A 139 13.44 -30.98 -7.03
CA ARG A 139 12.11 -31.44 -7.44
C ARG A 139 11.31 -30.37 -8.17
N TRP A 140 11.22 -29.16 -7.61
CA TRP A 140 10.52 -28.05 -8.25
C TRP A 140 11.21 -27.59 -9.53
N TYR A 141 12.55 -27.61 -9.57
CA TYR A 141 13.29 -27.39 -10.81
C TYR A 141 12.89 -28.40 -11.89
N ASP A 142 12.90 -29.70 -11.59
CA ASP A 142 12.55 -30.75 -12.55
C ASP A 142 11.10 -30.61 -13.03
N MET A 143 10.17 -30.29 -12.12
CA MET A 143 8.76 -30.04 -12.45
C MET A 143 8.60 -28.85 -13.41
N VAL A 144 9.23 -27.71 -13.11
CA VAL A 144 9.19 -26.52 -13.98
C VAL A 144 9.80 -26.83 -15.34
N ARG A 145 10.94 -27.54 -15.40
CA ARG A 145 11.58 -27.94 -16.67
C ARG A 145 10.72 -28.91 -17.49
N ALA A 146 9.89 -29.71 -16.83
CA ALA A 146 8.92 -30.60 -17.46
C ALA A 146 7.62 -29.89 -17.90
N GLY A 147 7.47 -28.59 -17.66
CA GLY A 147 6.28 -27.82 -18.00
C GLY A 147 5.19 -27.79 -16.91
N ASN A 148 5.46 -28.36 -15.73
CA ASN A 148 4.52 -28.47 -14.61
C ASN A 148 4.77 -27.37 -13.55
N GLY A 149 4.92 -26.13 -14.00
CA GLY A 149 5.27 -25.01 -13.12
C GLY A 149 4.18 -24.67 -12.10
N TYR A 150 2.92 -24.77 -12.51
CA TYR A 150 1.78 -24.51 -11.61
C TYR A 150 1.67 -25.59 -10.53
N GLU A 151 1.92 -26.85 -10.86
CA GLU A 151 1.99 -27.93 -9.89
C GLU A 151 3.14 -27.72 -8.90
N ALA A 152 4.29 -27.24 -9.38
CA ALA A 152 5.42 -26.89 -8.51
C ALA A 152 5.06 -25.74 -7.55
N PHE A 153 4.36 -24.72 -8.05
CA PHE A 153 3.81 -23.62 -7.23
C PHE A 153 2.84 -24.15 -6.15
N ARG A 154 1.91 -25.03 -6.51
CA ARG A 154 0.96 -25.63 -5.54
C ARG A 154 1.67 -26.46 -4.48
N GLU A 155 2.71 -27.19 -4.87
CA GLU A 155 3.52 -27.96 -3.93
C GLU A 155 4.32 -27.04 -2.99
N TRP A 156 4.91 -25.96 -3.52
CA TRP A 156 5.56 -24.91 -2.74
C TRP A 156 4.59 -24.27 -1.73
N GLY A 157 3.41 -23.83 -2.18
CA GLY A 157 2.41 -23.21 -1.31
C GLY A 157 1.95 -24.15 -0.19
N SER A 158 1.81 -25.45 -0.48
CA SER A 158 1.49 -26.47 0.54
C SER A 158 2.63 -26.66 1.54
N SER A 159 3.88 -26.45 1.11
CA SER A 159 5.06 -26.63 1.95
C SER A 159 5.25 -25.53 3.00
N MET A 160 4.63 -24.36 2.82
CA MET A 160 4.73 -23.19 3.71
C MET A 160 4.44 -23.50 5.18
N PHE A 161 3.52 -24.43 5.44
CA PHE A 161 3.13 -24.85 6.79
C PHE A 161 4.07 -25.88 7.43
N THR A 162 5.05 -26.38 6.67
CA THR A 162 5.97 -27.44 7.08
C THR A 162 7.43 -26.96 7.12
N GLY A 163 7.63 -25.64 7.15
CA GLY A 163 8.92 -24.97 7.24
C GLY A 163 9.56 -24.67 5.88
N ASP A 164 10.67 -23.91 5.90
CA ASP A 164 11.43 -23.55 4.71
C ASP A 164 12.10 -24.80 4.10
N LYS A 165 11.64 -25.20 2.90
CA LYS A 165 12.16 -26.38 2.18
C LYS A 165 13.45 -26.11 1.40
N ILE A 166 13.77 -24.84 1.15
CA ILE A 166 15.02 -24.46 0.49
C ILE A 166 16.09 -24.19 1.54
N ASN A 167 15.74 -23.47 2.62
CA ASN A 167 16.58 -23.18 3.79
C ASN A 167 18.04 -22.89 3.44
N SER A 168 18.25 -21.96 2.52
CA SER A 168 19.58 -21.57 2.04
C SER A 168 19.87 -20.11 2.39
N PRO A 169 20.63 -19.84 3.46
CA PRO A 169 21.04 -18.48 3.82
C PRO A 169 21.80 -17.76 2.71
N ALA A 170 22.60 -18.49 1.93
CA ALA A 170 23.36 -17.94 0.81
C ALA A 170 22.42 -17.43 -0.29
N MET A 171 21.41 -18.22 -0.66
CA MET A 171 20.40 -17.80 -1.65
C MET A 171 19.56 -16.63 -1.14
N LYS A 172 19.10 -16.68 0.12
CA LYS A 172 18.33 -15.61 0.77
C LYS A 172 19.12 -14.29 0.81
N ARG A 173 20.43 -14.35 1.07
CA ARG A 173 21.31 -13.19 1.02
C ARG A 173 21.49 -12.66 -0.39
N SER A 174 21.90 -13.53 -1.31
CA SER A 174 22.17 -13.15 -2.71
C SER A 174 20.97 -12.49 -3.38
N VAL A 175 19.76 -13.02 -3.20
CA VAL A 175 18.57 -12.43 -3.84
C VAL A 175 18.19 -11.09 -3.22
N TRP A 176 18.33 -10.94 -1.90
CA TRP A 176 18.07 -9.67 -1.23
C TRP A 176 19.02 -8.58 -1.71
N ASP A 177 20.30 -8.92 -1.86
CA ASP A 177 21.29 -8.00 -2.42
C ASP A 177 20.95 -7.61 -3.87
N ARG A 178 20.39 -8.54 -4.68
CA ARG A 178 19.91 -8.23 -6.04
C ARG A 178 18.71 -7.27 -6.02
N GLN A 179 17.75 -7.46 -5.12
CA GLN A 179 16.57 -6.58 -5.00
C GLN A 179 16.97 -5.18 -4.51
N ILE A 180 17.86 -5.09 -3.51
CA ILE A 180 18.46 -3.82 -3.07
C ILE A 180 19.19 -3.15 -4.23
N ALA A 181 20.03 -3.88 -4.96
CA ALA A 181 20.81 -3.31 -6.05
C ALA A 181 19.91 -2.71 -7.14
N ALA A 182 18.79 -3.37 -7.48
CA ALA A 182 17.80 -2.82 -8.40
C ALA A 182 17.15 -1.54 -7.86
N ALA A 183 16.73 -1.53 -6.58
CA ALA A 183 16.18 -0.33 -5.95
C ALA A 183 17.18 0.83 -5.94
N GLU A 184 18.45 0.58 -5.61
CA GLU A 184 19.52 1.59 -5.64
C GLU A 184 19.77 2.12 -7.05
N ALA A 185 19.81 1.24 -8.05
CA ALA A 185 20.04 1.63 -9.45
C ALA A 185 18.91 2.49 -10.03
N HIS A 186 17.69 2.37 -9.49
CA HIS A 186 16.51 3.08 -9.95
C HIS A 186 16.10 4.28 -9.09
N ASN A 187 16.73 4.49 -7.94
CA ASN A 187 16.45 5.62 -7.06
C ASN A 187 17.08 6.91 -7.62
N ASP A 188 16.24 7.87 -8.03
CA ASP A 188 16.63 9.20 -8.53
C ASP A 188 15.92 10.28 -7.69
N PRO A 189 16.41 10.58 -6.47
CA PRO A 189 15.77 11.50 -5.53
C PRO A 189 15.42 12.84 -6.17
N GLY A 190 14.18 13.30 -5.95
CA GLY A 190 13.60 14.49 -6.57
C GLY A 190 12.84 14.21 -7.87
N ARG A 191 13.03 13.03 -8.49
CA ARG A 191 12.36 12.64 -9.74
C ARG A 191 11.62 11.32 -9.62
N PHE A 192 12.22 10.32 -8.99
CA PHE A 192 11.62 9.02 -8.73
C PHE A 192 12.26 8.38 -7.49
N THR A 193 11.45 7.95 -6.52
CA THR A 193 11.93 7.25 -5.33
C THR A 193 11.67 5.76 -5.44
N ALA A 194 12.73 4.96 -5.48
CA ALA A 194 12.64 3.51 -5.35
C ALA A 194 12.85 3.14 -3.89
N LEU A 195 11.78 2.89 -3.14
CA LEU A 195 11.87 2.45 -1.75
C LEU A 195 12.29 0.97 -1.69
N ILE A 196 12.99 0.61 -0.62
CA ILE A 196 13.40 -0.77 -0.36
C ILE A 196 12.37 -1.40 0.57
N GLY A 197 11.86 -2.58 0.20
CA GLY A 197 10.89 -3.30 1.01
C GLY A 197 10.74 -4.74 0.58
N TYR A 198 9.92 -5.49 1.32
CA TYR A 198 9.55 -6.88 1.03
C TYR A 198 8.21 -7.19 1.69
N GLU A 199 7.53 -8.27 1.28
CA GLU A 199 6.32 -8.75 1.96
C GLU A 199 6.63 -9.89 2.93
N TRP A 200 6.08 -9.81 4.14
CA TRP A 200 6.04 -10.89 5.12
C TRP A 200 4.67 -11.56 5.09
N THR A 201 4.62 -12.87 4.85
CA THR A 201 3.41 -13.56 4.36
C THR A 201 2.85 -14.52 5.40
N SER A 202 2.35 -13.98 6.52
CA SER A 202 1.78 -14.84 7.56
C SER A 202 0.43 -15.40 7.15
N LEU A 203 0.32 -16.72 7.23
CA LEU A 203 -0.91 -17.50 7.02
C LEU A 203 -1.53 -18.00 8.32
N ASN A 204 -0.98 -17.65 9.49
CA ASN A 204 -1.32 -18.16 10.83
C ASN A 204 -1.11 -19.68 11.05
N THR A 205 -1.81 -20.55 10.32
CA THR A 205 -2.06 -21.97 10.60
C THR A 205 -2.47 -22.68 9.32
N ALA A 206 -2.20 -23.99 9.25
CA ALA A 206 -2.59 -24.80 8.10
C ALA A 206 -4.09 -25.07 8.02
N ASP A 207 -4.78 -25.10 9.17
CA ASP A 207 -6.19 -25.48 9.24
C ASP A 207 -7.12 -24.36 8.77
N THR A 208 -6.80 -23.10 9.09
CA THR A 208 -7.58 -21.94 8.67
C THR A 208 -6.63 -20.85 8.19
N PRO A 209 -6.00 -21.00 7.01
CA PRO A 209 -5.05 -20.03 6.50
C PRO A 209 -5.68 -18.63 6.43
N SER A 210 -5.04 -17.65 7.04
CA SER A 210 -5.54 -16.28 7.12
C SER A 210 -4.54 -15.31 6.53
N ASN A 211 -4.98 -14.34 5.73
CA ASN A 211 -4.12 -13.25 5.31
C ASN A 211 -3.78 -12.35 6.51
N LEU A 212 -2.55 -12.48 7.00
CA LEU A 212 -1.93 -11.57 7.96
C LEU A 212 -0.64 -10.99 7.35
N HIS A 213 -0.68 -10.65 6.07
CA HIS A 213 0.50 -10.18 5.38
C HIS A 213 0.85 -8.73 5.78
N ARG A 214 2.12 -8.37 5.60
CA ARG A 214 2.59 -6.98 5.73
C ARG A 214 3.65 -6.68 4.69
N VAL A 215 3.55 -5.52 4.04
CA VAL A 215 4.70 -4.94 3.34
C VAL A 215 5.58 -4.23 4.36
N VAL A 216 6.84 -4.66 4.48
CA VAL A 216 7.86 -4.01 5.31
C VAL A 216 8.65 -3.04 4.45
N ILE A 217 8.72 -1.77 4.85
CA ILE A 217 9.37 -0.68 4.10
C ILE A 217 10.49 -0.07 4.94
N PHE A 218 11.67 0.08 4.33
CA PHE A 218 12.82 0.74 4.93
C PHE A 218 12.92 2.20 4.46
N ARG A 219 13.15 3.11 5.40
CA ARG A 219 13.39 4.54 5.10
C ARG A 219 14.74 4.77 4.41
N ASP A 220 15.72 3.92 4.72
CA ASP A 220 17.14 4.20 4.50
C ASP A 220 17.67 3.70 3.14
N ASP A 221 18.99 3.83 2.95
CA ASP A 221 19.67 3.38 1.74
C ASP A 221 19.95 1.86 1.73
N GLY A 222 20.41 1.36 0.57
CA GLY A 222 20.78 -0.04 0.41
C GLY A 222 21.90 -0.50 1.34
N ARG A 223 22.78 0.39 1.82
CA ARG A 223 23.82 -0.01 2.78
C ARG A 223 23.21 -0.42 4.11
N ARG A 224 22.19 0.31 4.55
CA ARG A 224 21.45 0.01 5.78
C ARG A 224 20.59 -1.25 5.63
N ALA A 225 19.81 -1.32 4.56
CA ALA A 225 18.93 -2.47 4.31
C ALA A 225 19.72 -3.79 4.10
N ALA A 226 20.95 -3.71 3.61
CA ALA A 226 21.84 -4.86 3.45
C ALA A 226 22.40 -5.42 4.78
N GLU A 227 22.25 -4.71 5.90
CA GLU A 227 22.68 -5.20 7.23
C GLU A 227 21.85 -6.39 7.73
N ILE A 228 20.65 -6.61 7.15
CA ILE A 228 19.73 -7.70 7.52
C ILE A 228 19.38 -8.59 6.33
N VAL A 229 18.91 -9.81 6.61
CA VAL A 229 18.06 -10.61 5.72
C VAL A 229 16.58 -10.35 6.07
N PRO A 230 15.66 -10.33 5.08
CA PRO A 230 14.24 -10.23 5.37
C PRO A 230 13.77 -11.26 6.39
N PHE A 231 13.07 -10.83 7.43
CA PHE A 231 12.36 -11.72 8.34
C PHE A 231 11.12 -12.25 7.64
N SER A 232 10.96 -13.56 7.60
CA SER A 232 9.92 -14.26 6.84
C SER A 232 8.96 -15.01 7.75
N ALA A 233 7.83 -15.43 7.21
CA ALA A 233 6.85 -16.26 7.88
C ALA A 233 7.39 -17.68 8.23
N HIS A 234 8.50 -18.09 7.60
CA HIS A 234 9.25 -19.28 8.03
C HIS A 234 10.02 -19.07 9.34
N ASP A 235 10.36 -17.81 9.68
CA ASP A 235 11.01 -17.47 10.94
C ASP A 235 9.97 -17.36 12.08
N SER A 236 8.85 -16.67 11.83
CA SER A 236 7.64 -16.69 12.67
C SER A 236 6.44 -16.19 11.88
N MET A 237 5.26 -16.77 12.16
CA MET A 237 3.96 -16.33 11.65
C MET A 237 3.31 -15.27 12.57
N ASP A 238 3.93 -14.92 13.71
CA ASP A 238 3.38 -13.96 14.67
C ASP A 238 3.82 -12.51 14.35
N PRO A 239 2.89 -11.56 14.16
CA PRO A 239 3.25 -10.16 13.93
C PRO A 239 4.01 -9.54 15.12
N GLU A 240 3.85 -10.02 16.35
CA GLU A 240 4.63 -9.53 17.48
C GLU A 240 6.13 -9.87 17.33
N ASP A 241 6.46 -11.01 16.71
CA ASP A 241 7.85 -11.38 16.39
C ASP A 241 8.40 -10.57 15.22
N LEU A 242 7.56 -10.25 14.21
CA LEU A 242 7.93 -9.31 13.15
C LEU A 242 8.26 -7.93 13.74
N TRP A 243 7.43 -7.41 14.64
CA TRP A 243 7.68 -6.14 15.31
C TRP A 243 8.94 -6.15 16.18
N LYS A 244 9.25 -7.30 16.79
CA LYS A 244 10.52 -7.48 17.51
C LYS A 244 11.70 -7.41 16.55
N PHE A 245 11.64 -8.09 15.41
CA PHE A 245 12.67 -7.97 14.35
C PHE A 245 12.84 -6.52 13.89
N MET A 246 11.74 -5.79 13.67
CA MET A 246 11.77 -4.38 13.29
C MET A 246 12.41 -3.49 14.37
N ALA A 247 12.12 -3.77 15.66
CA ALA A 247 12.75 -3.10 16.79
C ALA A 247 14.26 -3.35 16.84
N ASP A 248 14.67 -4.61 16.65
CA ASP A 248 16.07 -5.02 16.63
C ASP A 248 16.80 -4.35 15.45
N TYR A 249 16.17 -4.23 14.27
CA TYR A 249 16.71 -3.48 13.13
C TYR A 249 16.94 -1.99 13.47
N GLU A 250 15.93 -1.29 14.00
CA GLU A 250 16.09 0.12 14.37
C GLU A 250 17.19 0.29 15.43
N GLN A 251 17.28 -0.62 16.42
CA GLN A 251 18.26 -0.54 17.51
C GLN A 251 19.70 -0.79 17.04
N THR A 252 19.90 -1.83 16.24
CA THR A 252 21.25 -2.30 15.87
C THR A 252 21.86 -1.48 14.74
N THR A 253 21.02 -1.04 13.81
CA THR A 253 21.48 -0.32 12.63
C THR A 253 21.29 1.21 12.81
N GLY A 254 20.30 1.64 13.58
CA GLY A 254 19.89 3.05 13.63
C GLY A 254 19.03 3.47 12.42
N GLY A 255 18.64 2.52 11.57
CA GLY A 255 17.68 2.74 10.49
C GLY A 255 16.23 2.88 11.00
N ARG A 256 15.31 3.12 10.08
CA ARG A 256 13.86 3.24 10.34
C ARG A 256 13.08 2.33 9.42
N VAL A 257 12.04 1.71 9.97
CA VAL A 257 11.21 0.71 9.27
C VAL A 257 9.76 0.82 9.72
N LEU A 258 8.83 0.54 8.81
CA LEU A 258 7.41 0.38 9.10
C LEU A 258 6.86 -0.84 8.36
N ALA A 259 5.67 -1.28 8.75
CA ALA A 259 4.93 -2.35 8.11
C ALA A 259 3.53 -1.85 7.70
N ILE A 260 3.06 -2.25 6.52
CA ILE A 260 1.72 -1.95 6.01
C ILE A 260 0.92 -3.26 5.98
N PRO A 261 0.08 -3.54 6.97
CA PRO A 261 -0.90 -4.62 6.86
C PRO A 261 -1.89 -4.36 5.72
N HIS A 262 -2.36 -5.43 5.09
CA HIS A 262 -3.30 -5.38 3.96
C HIS A 262 -4.25 -6.59 3.94
N ASN A 263 -5.33 -6.50 3.17
CA ASN A 263 -6.34 -7.55 2.97
C ASN A 263 -6.90 -8.20 4.24
N GLY A 264 -7.32 -7.38 5.20
CA GLY A 264 -8.09 -7.82 6.35
C GLY A 264 -9.32 -8.66 5.98
N ASN A 265 -9.94 -8.42 4.81
CA ASN A 265 -11.05 -9.20 4.23
C ASN A 265 -10.75 -10.70 4.05
N LEU A 266 -9.47 -11.08 3.96
CA LEU A 266 -9.03 -12.48 3.86
C LEU A 266 -8.38 -13.00 5.16
N SER A 267 -8.54 -12.31 6.29
CA SER A 267 -7.84 -12.62 7.55
C SER A 267 -8.57 -13.61 8.47
N ASN A 268 -9.79 -14.00 8.14
CA ASN A 268 -10.71 -14.78 8.98
C ASN A 268 -10.93 -14.13 10.36
N GLY A 269 -11.13 -12.80 10.35
CA GLY A 269 -11.42 -12.01 11.55
C GLY A 269 -10.21 -11.73 12.44
N LEU A 270 -8.99 -11.96 11.95
CA LEU A 270 -7.78 -11.82 12.77
C LEU A 270 -7.08 -10.48 12.61
N MET A 271 -7.20 -9.80 11.46
CA MET A 271 -6.46 -8.58 11.19
C MET A 271 -6.75 -7.49 12.24
N PHE A 272 -8.01 -7.32 12.65
CA PHE A 272 -8.43 -6.34 13.66
C PHE A 272 -9.03 -6.99 14.91
N SER A 273 -8.62 -8.23 15.22
CA SER A 273 -9.08 -8.95 16.41
C SER A 273 -8.72 -8.24 17.72
N VAL A 274 -9.56 -8.44 18.74
CA VAL A 274 -9.33 -7.99 20.12
C VAL A 274 -8.54 -9.01 20.95
N GLU A 275 -8.13 -10.11 20.32
CA GLU A 275 -7.26 -11.16 20.84
C GLU A 275 -6.02 -11.29 19.97
N ARG A 276 -4.90 -11.59 20.60
CA ARG A 276 -3.61 -11.89 19.96
C ARG A 276 -3.63 -13.31 19.39
N LEU A 277 -2.67 -13.64 18.53
CA LEU A 277 -2.55 -15.00 17.98
C LEU A 277 -2.30 -16.07 19.06
N ASN A 278 -1.69 -15.70 20.18
CA ASN A 278 -1.53 -16.59 21.34
C ASN A 278 -2.80 -16.76 22.21
N GLY A 279 -3.94 -16.22 21.78
CA GLY A 279 -5.23 -16.32 22.46
C GLY A 279 -5.40 -15.40 23.68
N ARG A 280 -4.40 -14.57 24.02
CA ARG A 280 -4.56 -13.55 25.06
C ARG A 280 -5.25 -12.33 24.49
N LYS A 281 -6.01 -11.63 25.32
CA LYS A 281 -6.55 -10.31 24.96
C LYS A 281 -5.42 -9.33 24.65
N ILE A 282 -5.67 -8.42 23.73
CA ILE A 282 -4.75 -7.29 23.51
C ILE A 282 -4.69 -6.43 24.78
N ASP A 283 -3.53 -5.88 25.07
CA ASP A 283 -3.33 -4.92 26.15
C ASP A 283 -2.69 -3.64 25.61
N ARG A 284 -2.39 -2.71 26.53
CA ARG A 284 -1.76 -1.43 26.19
C ARG A 284 -0.44 -1.60 25.44
N ASP A 285 0.40 -2.53 25.86
CA ASP A 285 1.73 -2.76 25.27
C ASP A 285 1.62 -3.28 23.83
N TYR A 286 0.69 -4.20 23.56
CA TYR A 286 0.37 -4.61 22.19
C TYR A 286 -0.12 -3.43 21.34
N ALA A 287 -1.06 -2.63 21.87
CA ALA A 287 -1.63 -1.51 21.14
C ALA A 287 -0.58 -0.43 20.81
N GLU A 288 0.32 -0.13 21.74
CA GLU A 288 1.42 0.82 21.54
C GLU A 288 2.43 0.30 20.50
N ARG A 289 2.79 -1.00 20.54
CA ARG A 289 3.65 -1.62 19.51
C ARG A 289 3.01 -1.56 18.14
N ARG A 290 1.75 -2.00 18.01
CA ARG A 290 1.06 -2.01 16.71
C ARG A 290 1.01 -0.62 16.11
N MET A 291 0.64 0.39 16.90
CA MET A 291 0.63 1.79 16.45
C MET A 291 2.00 2.31 16.00
N LYS A 292 3.10 1.84 16.63
CA LYS A 292 4.45 2.23 16.22
C LYS A 292 4.83 1.62 14.87
N TRP A 293 4.56 0.33 14.71
CA TRP A 293 5.09 -0.46 13.58
C TRP A 293 4.16 -0.52 12.38
N GLU A 294 2.85 -0.39 12.59
CA GLU A 294 1.80 -0.45 11.58
C GLU A 294 0.99 0.85 11.55
N PRO A 295 1.60 2.01 11.21
CA PRO A 295 0.93 3.31 11.28
C PRO A 295 -0.11 3.53 10.18
N ILE A 296 -0.05 2.74 9.10
CA ILE A 296 -0.94 2.82 7.94
C ILE A 296 -1.44 1.42 7.56
N TYR A 297 -2.62 1.35 6.95
CA TYR A 297 -3.25 0.13 6.48
C TYR A 297 -3.65 0.28 5.01
N GLU A 298 -3.35 -0.73 4.20
CA GLU A 298 -3.80 -0.81 2.82
C GLU A 298 -5.26 -1.28 2.80
N VAL A 299 -6.15 -0.33 2.53
CA VAL A 299 -7.60 -0.54 2.58
C VAL A 299 -8.11 -1.14 1.27
N THR A 300 -7.52 -0.79 0.13
CA THR A 300 -8.03 -1.16 -1.19
C THR A 300 -6.91 -1.65 -2.10
N GLN A 301 -7.13 -2.77 -2.78
CA GLN A 301 -6.21 -3.36 -3.74
C GLN A 301 -6.95 -4.27 -4.74
N ILE A 302 -6.22 -4.94 -5.63
CA ILE A 302 -6.77 -5.86 -6.65
C ILE A 302 -7.66 -6.97 -6.03
N LYS A 303 -7.30 -7.48 -4.85
CA LYS A 303 -8.04 -8.50 -4.06
C LYS A 303 -9.23 -7.92 -3.26
N GLY A 304 -9.89 -6.90 -3.81
CA GLY A 304 -11.11 -6.31 -3.29
C GLY A 304 -10.89 -5.06 -2.44
N ASP A 305 -12.00 -4.39 -2.14
CA ASP A 305 -12.04 -3.22 -1.26
C ASP A 305 -12.32 -3.66 0.19
N GLY A 306 -11.44 -3.28 1.10
CA GLY A 306 -11.50 -3.59 2.53
C GLY A 306 -11.99 -2.42 3.38
N GLU A 307 -12.63 -1.39 2.80
CA GLU A 307 -13.09 -0.22 3.56
C GLU A 307 -14.33 -0.56 4.41
N ALA A 308 -15.34 -1.14 3.76
CA ALA A 308 -16.67 -1.38 4.32
C ALA A 308 -17.27 -2.70 3.80
N HIS A 309 -18.38 -3.12 4.40
CA HIS A 309 -19.10 -4.32 3.99
C HIS A 309 -20.61 -4.12 4.17
N PRO A 310 -21.48 -4.58 3.25
CA PRO A 310 -22.92 -4.35 3.32
C PRO A 310 -23.57 -4.94 4.58
N PHE A 311 -23.07 -6.07 5.09
CA PHE A 311 -23.52 -6.63 6.38
C PHE A 311 -23.28 -5.67 7.56
N LEU A 312 -22.20 -4.89 7.54
CA LEU A 312 -21.80 -3.99 8.61
C LEU A 312 -22.38 -2.58 8.43
N SER A 313 -22.78 -2.23 7.21
CA SER A 313 -23.32 -0.91 6.83
C SER A 313 -24.50 -1.07 5.87
N PRO A 314 -25.61 -1.68 6.30
CA PRO A 314 -26.71 -2.08 5.40
C PRO A 314 -27.48 -0.90 4.77
N GLU A 315 -27.36 0.30 5.34
CA GLU A 315 -27.98 1.53 4.86
C GLU A 315 -27.01 2.38 4.01
N ASP A 316 -25.78 1.91 3.78
CA ASP A 316 -24.80 2.59 2.95
C ASP A 316 -24.75 1.92 1.57
N GLU A 317 -25.30 2.61 0.56
CA GLU A 317 -25.32 2.15 -0.83
C GLU A 317 -23.92 1.97 -1.44
N PHE A 318 -22.87 2.53 -0.82
CA PHE A 318 -21.47 2.41 -1.26
C PHE A 318 -20.69 1.32 -0.52
N ALA A 319 -21.32 0.60 0.42
CA ALA A 319 -20.63 -0.41 1.22
C ALA A 319 -20.41 -1.75 0.49
N ASP A 320 -21.05 -1.96 -0.67
CA ASP A 320 -20.88 -3.15 -1.52
C ASP A 320 -20.10 -2.81 -2.79
N TYR A 321 -18.79 -2.61 -2.63
CA TYR A 321 -17.88 -2.32 -3.73
C TYR A 321 -16.71 -3.31 -3.70
N GLY A 322 -16.60 -4.17 -4.71
CA GLY A 322 -15.47 -5.11 -4.84
C GLY A 322 -15.27 -6.05 -3.65
N THR A 323 -16.38 -6.50 -3.05
CA THR A 323 -16.40 -7.36 -1.86
C THR A 323 -15.77 -8.73 -2.13
N TRP A 324 -14.86 -9.14 -1.26
CA TRP A 324 -14.21 -10.46 -1.27
C TRP A 324 -14.42 -11.14 0.09
N ASP A 325 -15.44 -12.00 0.16
CA ASP A 325 -15.93 -12.59 1.41
C ASP A 325 -16.43 -14.03 1.25
N LYS A 326 -16.01 -14.77 0.22
CA LYS A 326 -16.48 -16.16 -0.02
C LYS A 326 -15.88 -17.17 0.97
N ALA A 327 -14.57 -17.09 1.18
CA ALA A 327 -13.80 -18.11 1.88
C ALA A 327 -12.49 -17.55 2.48
N ASP A 328 -11.74 -18.39 3.18
CA ASP A 328 -10.35 -18.14 3.55
C ASP A 328 -9.42 -18.02 2.33
N ILE A 329 -8.17 -17.57 2.54
CA ILE A 329 -7.21 -17.30 1.46
C ILE A 329 -6.81 -18.56 0.64
N ALA A 330 -7.07 -19.77 1.16
CA ALA A 330 -6.83 -21.03 0.45
C ALA A 330 -8.09 -21.59 -0.22
N GLY A 331 -9.26 -20.96 -0.05
CA GLY A 331 -10.55 -21.46 -0.52
C GLY A 331 -10.93 -22.79 0.14
N THR A 332 -10.61 -22.98 1.43
CA THR A 332 -10.91 -24.24 2.15
C THR A 332 -12.11 -24.16 3.07
N LYS A 333 -12.38 -22.99 3.66
CA LYS A 333 -13.49 -22.75 4.59
C LYS A 333 -14.25 -21.51 4.18
N GLN A 334 -15.58 -21.57 4.31
CA GLN A 334 -16.48 -20.46 4.06
C GLN A 334 -16.24 -19.31 5.06
N LYS A 335 -16.43 -18.08 4.60
CA LYS A 335 -16.50 -16.91 5.49
C LYS A 335 -17.72 -16.99 6.41
N GLU A 336 -17.55 -16.52 7.64
CA GLU A 336 -18.64 -16.41 8.63
C GLU A 336 -18.83 -14.96 9.09
N ASP A 337 -20.08 -14.57 9.35
CA ASP A 337 -20.46 -13.19 9.72
C ASP A 337 -19.69 -12.63 10.93
N TRP A 338 -19.30 -13.48 11.88
CA TRP A 338 -18.57 -13.05 13.08
C TRP A 338 -17.16 -12.53 12.76
N MET A 339 -16.60 -12.91 11.60
CA MET A 339 -15.28 -12.47 11.15
C MET A 339 -15.33 -11.02 10.67
N LEU A 340 -16.39 -10.64 9.93
CA LEU A 340 -16.50 -9.39 9.19
C LEU A 340 -16.18 -8.12 10.02
N PRO A 341 -16.67 -7.95 11.28
CA PRO A 341 -16.33 -6.77 12.08
C PRO A 341 -14.83 -6.55 12.32
N TYR A 342 -14.01 -7.59 12.16
CA TYR A 342 -12.56 -7.58 12.38
C TYR A 342 -11.73 -7.64 11.09
N GLU A 343 -12.38 -7.43 9.94
CA GLU A 343 -11.76 -7.54 8.61
C GLU A 343 -11.78 -6.24 7.80
N TYR A 344 -12.74 -5.34 8.08
CA TYR A 344 -12.96 -4.10 7.31
C TYR A 344 -12.56 -2.85 8.10
N ALA A 345 -11.99 -1.88 7.39
CA ALA A 345 -11.32 -0.72 7.99
C ALA A 345 -12.26 0.17 8.81
N ARG A 346 -13.48 0.48 8.34
CA ARG A 346 -14.45 1.30 9.11
C ARG A 346 -14.80 0.65 10.44
N SER A 347 -15.04 -0.65 10.45
CA SER A 347 -15.30 -1.41 11.68
C SER A 347 -14.06 -1.50 12.56
N ALA A 348 -12.87 -1.66 11.98
CA ALA A 348 -11.61 -1.62 12.72
C ALA A 348 -11.42 -0.29 13.47
N LEU A 349 -11.73 0.86 12.85
CA LEU A 349 -11.68 2.17 13.52
C LEU A 349 -12.66 2.23 14.72
N GLN A 350 -13.87 1.67 14.55
CA GLN A 350 -14.84 1.58 15.64
C GLN A 350 -14.36 0.66 16.78
N VAL A 351 -13.84 -0.53 16.46
CA VAL A 351 -13.25 -1.45 17.44
C VAL A 351 -12.08 -0.76 18.15
N GLY A 352 -11.25 -0.01 17.42
CA GLY A 352 -10.14 0.76 17.95
C GLY A 352 -10.56 1.76 19.02
N LEU A 353 -11.64 2.51 18.80
CA LEU A 353 -12.21 3.42 19.80
C LEU A 353 -12.70 2.67 21.06
N GLN A 354 -13.31 1.50 20.90
CA GLN A 354 -13.72 0.66 22.02
C GLN A 354 -12.51 0.16 22.83
N GLN A 355 -11.42 -0.22 22.16
CA GLN A 355 -10.19 -0.63 22.81
C GLN A 355 -9.53 0.55 23.52
N GLN A 356 -9.53 1.74 22.92
CA GLN A 356 -9.05 2.95 23.59
C GLN A 356 -9.77 3.22 24.91
N GLN A 357 -11.10 3.02 24.95
CA GLN A 357 -11.87 3.15 26.19
C GLN A 357 -11.49 2.09 27.25
N ARG A 358 -11.16 0.87 26.81
CA ARG A 358 -10.86 -0.27 27.70
C ARG A 358 -9.43 -0.27 28.25
N ILE A 359 -8.44 -0.04 27.39
CA ILE A 359 -7.00 -0.18 27.71
C ILE A 359 -6.22 1.14 27.61
N GLY A 360 -6.89 2.22 27.20
CA GLY A 360 -6.32 3.58 27.15
C GLY A 360 -5.50 3.89 25.90
N VAL A 361 -5.38 2.96 24.95
CA VAL A 361 -4.67 3.10 23.67
C VAL A 361 -5.50 2.49 22.56
N ASN A 362 -5.56 3.14 21.40
CA ASN A 362 -6.26 2.64 20.22
C ASN A 362 -5.28 1.82 19.35
N PRO A 363 -5.40 0.49 19.27
CA PRO A 363 -4.51 -0.34 18.44
C PRO A 363 -4.77 -0.18 16.93
N PHE A 364 -5.92 0.36 16.53
CA PHE A 364 -6.40 0.47 15.15
C PHE A 364 -6.58 1.93 14.76
N LYS A 365 -5.65 2.79 15.18
CA LYS A 365 -5.56 4.19 14.75
C LYS A 365 -4.50 4.29 13.67
N PHE A 366 -4.90 4.09 12.42
CA PHE A 366 -4.02 4.06 11.26
C PHE A 366 -4.42 5.10 10.20
N GLY A 367 -3.45 5.50 9.37
CA GLY A 367 -3.71 6.13 8.08
C GLY A 367 -4.11 5.09 7.03
N MET A 368 -4.68 5.54 5.92
CA MET A 368 -5.17 4.65 4.85
C MET A 368 -4.38 4.87 3.58
N VAL A 369 -4.07 3.77 2.90
CA VAL A 369 -3.47 3.75 1.57
C VAL A 369 -4.19 2.73 0.69
N GLY A 370 -4.02 2.82 -0.62
CA GLY A 370 -4.33 1.72 -1.53
C GLY A 370 -3.10 1.43 -2.39
N SER A 371 -2.92 0.19 -2.80
CA SER A 371 -1.78 -0.26 -3.61
C SER A 371 -2.19 -1.47 -4.44
N THR A 372 -1.36 -1.91 -5.40
CA THR A 372 -1.85 -2.90 -6.36
C THR A 372 -1.80 -4.33 -5.84
N ASP A 373 -0.77 -4.67 -5.06
CA ASP A 373 -0.36 -6.06 -4.83
C ASP A 373 -0.16 -6.78 -6.19
N ALA A 374 0.16 -6.11 -7.30
CA ALA A 374 0.12 -6.80 -8.60
C ALA A 374 1.25 -7.84 -8.72
N HIS A 375 0.91 -9.06 -9.13
CA HIS A 375 1.86 -10.16 -9.39
C HIS A 375 2.31 -10.23 -10.85
N THR A 376 2.08 -9.16 -11.61
CA THR A 376 2.50 -9.02 -13.00
C THR A 376 3.81 -8.24 -13.15
N GLY A 377 4.31 -7.61 -12.07
CA GLY A 377 5.39 -6.63 -12.12
C GLY A 377 4.95 -5.28 -12.72
N LEU A 378 3.65 -5.06 -12.90
CA LEU A 378 3.07 -3.86 -13.51
C LEU A 378 2.12 -3.18 -12.51
N ALA A 379 2.51 -2.02 -11.97
CA ALA A 379 1.67 -1.17 -11.11
C ALA A 379 0.56 -0.45 -11.91
N ALA A 380 -0.36 -1.22 -12.49
CA ALA A 380 -1.38 -0.74 -13.41
C ALA A 380 -2.77 -0.71 -12.75
N THR A 381 -3.26 0.49 -12.45
CA THR A 381 -4.43 0.73 -11.58
C THR A 381 -5.64 1.32 -12.29
N ARG A 382 -5.61 1.40 -13.62
CA ARG A 382 -6.66 2.02 -14.43
C ARG A 382 -7.33 0.97 -15.28
N ASP A 383 -8.66 0.95 -15.33
CA ASP A 383 -9.43 -0.04 -16.08
C ASP A 383 -8.99 -0.15 -17.55
N GLU A 384 -8.76 0.97 -18.23
CA GLU A 384 -8.35 0.97 -19.63
C GLU A 384 -6.91 0.47 -19.87
N ASN A 385 -6.15 0.22 -18.82
CA ASN A 385 -4.78 -0.28 -18.86
C ASN A 385 -4.54 -1.36 -17.78
N PHE A 386 -5.58 -2.11 -17.38
CA PHE A 386 -5.49 -3.08 -16.30
C PHE A 386 -4.97 -4.43 -16.80
N TYR A 387 -3.86 -4.89 -16.23
CA TYR A 387 -3.17 -6.15 -16.61
C TYR A 387 -3.54 -7.34 -15.73
N GLY A 388 -4.45 -7.13 -14.77
CA GLY A 388 -4.93 -8.19 -13.90
C GLY A 388 -4.02 -8.49 -12.73
N LYS A 389 -4.46 -9.43 -11.90
CA LYS A 389 -3.71 -9.82 -10.70
C LYS A 389 -2.44 -10.58 -11.03
N MET A 390 -2.56 -11.57 -11.92
CA MET A 390 -1.51 -12.54 -12.25
C MET A 390 -1.18 -12.50 -13.75
N PRO A 391 -0.01 -13.00 -14.18
CA PRO A 391 0.35 -13.10 -15.61
C PRO A 391 -0.67 -13.84 -16.47
N THR A 392 -1.36 -14.83 -15.90
CA THR A 392 -2.43 -15.58 -16.57
C THR A 392 -3.67 -14.73 -16.87
N ALA A 393 -3.82 -13.62 -16.17
CA ALA A 393 -4.91 -12.67 -16.32
C ALA A 393 -4.53 -11.46 -17.17
N GLU A 394 -3.33 -11.42 -17.76
CA GLU A 394 -2.97 -10.36 -18.71
C GLU A 394 -3.95 -10.32 -19.91
N PRO A 395 -4.08 -9.17 -20.62
CA PRO A 395 -5.12 -8.96 -21.61
C PRO A 395 -5.24 -10.10 -22.63
N SER A 396 -6.37 -10.79 -22.62
CA SER A 396 -6.74 -11.86 -23.55
C SER A 396 -8.27 -12.03 -23.55
N PRO A 397 -8.87 -12.63 -24.60
CA PRO A 397 -10.34 -12.77 -24.69
C PRO A 397 -10.97 -13.52 -23.52
N ASP A 398 -10.26 -14.51 -22.97
CA ASP A 398 -10.79 -15.44 -21.98
C ASP A 398 -10.27 -15.14 -20.56
N ARG A 399 -9.57 -14.01 -20.36
CA ARG A 399 -8.94 -13.66 -19.06
C ARG A 399 -9.89 -13.70 -17.87
N TYR A 400 -11.17 -13.41 -18.09
CA TYR A 400 -12.20 -13.38 -17.06
C TYR A 400 -12.46 -14.76 -16.44
N GLU A 401 -12.18 -15.85 -17.17
CA GLU A 401 -12.38 -17.23 -16.69
C GLU A 401 -11.24 -17.70 -15.79
N HIS A 402 -10.13 -16.96 -15.73
CA HIS A 402 -8.97 -17.37 -14.95
C HIS A 402 -9.21 -17.17 -13.45
N TYR A 403 -8.70 -18.11 -12.67
CA TYR A 403 -8.70 -18.04 -11.21
C TYR A 403 -7.60 -17.10 -10.71
N VAL A 404 -7.94 -16.26 -9.74
CA VAL A 404 -6.96 -15.62 -8.86
C VAL A 404 -6.66 -16.55 -7.68
N ILE A 405 -7.72 -17.07 -7.05
CA ILE A 405 -7.64 -18.10 -6.01
C ILE A 405 -8.43 -19.29 -6.50
N LYS A 406 -7.75 -20.40 -6.78
CA LYS A 406 -8.41 -21.69 -7.03
C LYS A 406 -8.52 -22.47 -5.72
N ALA A 407 -9.74 -22.78 -5.32
CA ALA A 407 -10.04 -23.42 -4.05
C ALA A 407 -9.26 -24.74 -3.87
N PHE A 408 -8.53 -24.86 -2.76
CA PHE A 408 -7.82 -26.10 -2.40
C PHE A 408 -8.78 -27.22 -2.01
N SER A 409 -9.98 -26.87 -1.55
CA SER A 409 -11.07 -27.82 -1.28
C SER A 409 -11.58 -28.53 -2.55
N GLY A 410 -11.36 -27.93 -3.72
CA GLY A 410 -11.95 -28.36 -4.99
C GLY A 410 -13.40 -27.90 -5.19
N ASP A 411 -13.96 -27.12 -4.27
CA ASP A 411 -15.26 -26.47 -4.42
C ASP A 411 -15.08 -25.09 -5.08
N ASP A 412 -15.52 -24.95 -6.33
CA ASP A 412 -15.42 -23.70 -7.08
C ASP A 412 -16.24 -22.55 -6.46
N ALA A 413 -17.18 -22.83 -5.55
CA ALA A 413 -17.88 -21.80 -4.77
C ALA A 413 -16.93 -21.00 -3.85
N PHE A 414 -15.78 -21.58 -3.48
CA PHE A 414 -14.73 -20.92 -2.70
C PHE A 414 -13.59 -20.38 -3.57
N SER A 415 -13.73 -20.45 -4.89
CA SER A 415 -12.75 -19.86 -5.81
C SER A 415 -13.08 -18.40 -6.11
N THR A 416 -12.03 -17.63 -6.38
CA THR A 416 -12.12 -16.23 -6.82
C THR A 416 -11.56 -16.10 -8.22
N TYR A 417 -12.34 -15.50 -9.10
CA TYR A 417 -12.03 -15.32 -10.52
C TYR A 417 -11.48 -13.92 -10.79
N GLU A 418 -10.81 -13.76 -11.94
CA GLU A 418 -10.22 -12.50 -12.36
C GLU A 418 -11.27 -11.39 -12.54
N TYR A 419 -12.49 -11.71 -13.01
CA TYR A 419 -13.56 -10.71 -13.14
C TYR A 419 -14.02 -10.12 -11.81
N GLU A 420 -13.66 -10.75 -10.68
CA GLU A 420 -13.97 -10.29 -9.33
C GLU A 420 -12.88 -9.37 -8.77
N THR A 421 -11.80 -9.15 -9.52
CA THR A 421 -10.73 -8.23 -9.12
C THR A 421 -11.09 -6.78 -9.43
N LEU A 422 -10.40 -5.86 -8.77
CA LEU A 422 -10.50 -4.43 -9.03
C LEU A 422 -9.23 -3.91 -9.71
N ALA A 423 -9.41 -3.03 -10.71
CA ALA A 423 -8.34 -2.13 -11.12
C ALA A 423 -8.23 -1.00 -10.09
N SER A 424 -7.68 -1.30 -8.91
CA SER A 424 -7.67 -0.37 -7.77
C SER A 424 -6.31 -0.31 -7.08
N GLY A 425 -6.20 0.66 -6.18
CA GLY A 425 -5.07 0.82 -5.27
C GLY A 425 -3.95 1.67 -5.84
N LEU A 426 -3.88 2.94 -5.43
CA LEU A 426 -2.73 3.80 -5.69
C LEU A 426 -2.44 4.64 -4.44
N ALA A 427 -1.17 4.72 -4.06
CA ALA A 427 -0.73 5.44 -2.89
C ALA A 427 -0.51 6.92 -3.24
N ALA A 428 -0.88 7.80 -2.31
CA ALA A 428 -0.54 9.22 -2.37
C ALA A 428 0.07 9.66 -1.05
N VAL A 429 1.20 10.35 -1.09
CA VAL A 429 1.90 10.83 0.10
C VAL A 429 2.12 12.33 -0.02
N TRP A 430 1.75 13.06 1.05
CA TRP A 430 2.14 14.45 1.21
C TRP A 430 3.54 14.49 1.82
N ALA A 431 4.54 14.84 1.02
CA ALA A 431 5.91 14.98 1.49
C ALA A 431 6.53 16.30 1.02
N ARG A 432 7.59 16.72 1.68
CA ARG A 432 8.35 17.91 1.23
C ARG A 432 9.10 17.64 -0.07
N GLU A 433 9.68 16.46 -0.17
CA GLU A 433 10.62 16.09 -1.22
C GLU A 433 10.34 14.66 -1.68
N ASN A 434 10.51 14.38 -2.97
CA ASN A 434 10.46 13.03 -3.50
C ASN A 434 11.77 12.29 -3.16
N THR A 435 11.94 11.91 -1.90
CA THR A 435 13.08 11.12 -1.42
C THR A 435 12.58 9.98 -0.56
N ARG A 436 13.36 8.92 -0.32
CA ARG A 436 12.95 7.84 0.60
C ARG A 436 12.57 8.35 1.98
N GLU A 437 13.36 9.29 2.52
CA GLU A 437 13.06 9.94 3.78
C GLU A 437 11.76 10.77 3.71
N GLY A 438 11.58 11.56 2.65
CA GLY A 438 10.38 12.36 2.46
C GLY A 438 9.12 11.52 2.37
N ILE A 439 9.12 10.51 1.50
CA ILE A 439 7.99 9.59 1.27
C ILE A 439 7.70 8.72 2.50
N PHE A 440 8.72 8.28 3.24
CA PHE A 440 8.52 7.47 4.46
C PHE A 440 7.95 8.30 5.62
N ASN A 441 8.34 9.56 5.74
CA ASN A 441 7.92 10.42 6.87
C ASN A 441 6.58 11.12 6.64
N GLY A 442 6.17 11.32 5.39
CA GLY A 442 4.88 11.89 5.01
C GLY A 442 3.77 10.87 5.14
#